data_AF-A0A8I7BCU3-F1
#
_entry.id   AF-A0A8I7BCU3-F1
#
_cell.length_a   1.000
_cell.length_b   1.000
_cell.length_c   1.000
_cell.angle_alpha   90.00
_cell.angle_beta   90.00
_cell.angle_gamma   90.00
#
_symmetry.space_group_name_H-M   'P 1'
#
loop_
_entity.id
_entity.type
_entity.pdbx_description
1 polymer ?
#
loop_
_entity_poly.entity_id
_entity_poly.type
_entity_poly.pdbx_seq_one_letter_code
_entity_poly.pdbx_strand_id
1 'polypeptide(L)'
;MATRTTYADALAAARPYLRGEEDQCGDPALPALTAVLRAAGAGECWHKHGTFLAHLLEVYRILRLWASPDAVARCGLYHSAYSNSYVNLAIFEPDVGRARVAAVVGDEAERLVHLFCVVPRQQLVHDDLLFHYDDADLAADLARSEESVLDARRGVFDDDEPWRRKIQRLLPADGITVKHIRTGEDVALSRRIAATFLMMTMADFSDQLFDWQDRLFDNTNGRLEF
;
A
#
# COMPACT_ATOMS: atom_id res chain seq x y z
N MET A 1 4.27 -23.69 1.69
CA MET A 1 2.87 -23.45 2.09
C MET A 1 2.91 -22.23 2.99
N ALA A 2 2.25 -21.12 2.63
CA ALA A 2 2.14 -20.01 3.56
C ALA A 2 1.33 -20.50 4.77
N THR A 3 1.91 -20.49 5.95
CA THR A 3 1.22 -20.86 7.19
C THR A 3 0.06 -19.90 7.36
N ARG A 4 -1.16 -20.44 7.41
CA ARG A 4 -2.37 -19.63 7.54
C ARG A 4 -2.35 -18.99 8.93
N THR A 5 -2.24 -17.67 9.01
CA THR A 5 -2.26 -16.92 10.28
C THR A 5 -3.53 -17.27 11.04
N THR A 6 -3.40 -17.75 12.28
CA THR A 6 -4.56 -18.04 13.12
C THR A 6 -5.09 -16.74 13.76
N TYR A 7 -6.32 -16.77 14.26
CA TYR A 7 -6.85 -15.65 15.04
C TYR A 7 -5.97 -15.33 16.27
N ALA A 8 -5.40 -16.35 16.91
CA ALA A 8 -4.49 -16.18 18.05
C ALA A 8 -3.20 -15.45 17.63
N ASP A 9 -2.64 -15.79 16.47
CA ASP A 9 -1.45 -15.12 15.94
C ASP A 9 -1.76 -13.66 15.58
N ALA A 10 -2.89 -13.41 14.92
CA ALA A 10 -3.32 -12.05 14.57
C ALA A 10 -3.55 -11.19 15.83
N LEU A 11 -4.21 -11.76 16.85
CA LEU A 11 -4.44 -11.07 18.13
C LEU A 11 -3.12 -10.82 18.87
N ALA A 12 -2.17 -11.76 18.84
CA ALA A 12 -0.85 -11.57 19.43
C ALA A 12 -0.09 -10.43 18.74
N ALA A 13 -0.12 -10.37 17.41
CA ALA A 13 0.49 -9.31 16.63
C ALA A 13 -0.18 -7.93 16.84
N ALA A 14 -1.50 -7.90 17.06
CA ALA A 14 -2.26 -6.65 17.28
C ALA A 14 -2.12 -6.09 18.70
N ARG A 15 -1.84 -6.96 19.69
CA ARG A 15 -1.87 -6.61 21.11
C ARG A 15 -0.96 -5.42 21.50
N PRO A 16 0.26 -5.26 20.97
CA PRO A 16 1.08 -4.09 21.28
C PRO A 16 0.39 -2.77 20.89
N TYR A 17 -0.21 -2.72 19.70
CA TYR A 17 -0.92 -1.54 19.23
C TYR A 17 -2.17 -1.23 20.07
N LEU A 18 -2.94 -2.26 20.44
CA LEU A 18 -4.12 -2.10 21.29
C LEU A 18 -3.80 -1.59 22.70
N ARG A 19 -2.56 -1.75 23.16
CA ARG A 19 -2.09 -1.31 24.48
C ARG A 19 -1.32 0.01 24.44
N GLY A 20 -1.06 0.57 23.26
CA GLY A 20 -0.14 1.70 23.10
C GLY A 20 1.33 1.33 23.36
N GLU A 21 1.67 0.05 23.26
CA GLU A 21 3.02 -0.53 23.44
C GLU A 21 3.69 -0.70 22.06
N GLU A 22 3.64 0.35 21.24
CA GLU A 22 4.09 0.30 19.84
C GLU A 22 5.59 -0.01 19.70
N ASP A 23 6.39 0.29 20.72
CA ASP A 23 7.78 -0.10 20.82
C ASP A 23 7.98 -1.63 20.85
N GLN A 24 6.94 -2.39 21.20
CA GLN A 24 6.95 -3.86 21.23
C GLN A 24 6.40 -4.49 19.95
N CYS A 25 6.09 -3.71 18.90
CA CYS A 25 5.49 -4.23 17.66
C CYS A 25 6.46 -4.95 16.70
N GLY A 26 7.73 -5.11 17.10
CA GLY A 26 8.74 -5.83 16.35
C GLY A 26 9.44 -5.01 15.24
N ASP A 27 9.28 -3.69 15.20
CA ASP A 27 10.17 -2.80 14.46
C ASP A 27 10.92 -1.86 15.43
N PRO A 28 12.18 -2.14 15.74
CA PRO A 28 12.95 -1.32 16.68
C PRO A 28 13.21 0.10 16.15
N ALA A 29 13.04 0.35 14.85
CA ALA A 29 13.21 1.68 14.27
C ALA A 29 11.98 2.58 14.47
N LEU A 30 10.80 2.01 14.74
CA LEU A 30 9.54 2.76 14.79
C LEU A 30 9.56 4.00 15.71
N PRO A 31 10.13 3.95 16.93
CA PRO A 31 10.22 5.15 17.77
C PRO A 31 11.00 6.29 17.11
N ALA A 32 12.14 5.98 16.47
CA ALA A 32 12.96 6.97 15.78
C ALA A 32 12.26 7.51 14.52
N LEU A 33 11.65 6.63 13.73
CA LEU A 33 10.84 6.99 12.56
C LEU A 33 9.71 7.97 12.95
N THR A 34 9.02 7.68 14.04
CA THR A 34 7.90 8.48 14.55
C THR A 34 8.38 9.83 15.08
N ALA A 35 9.54 9.87 15.75
CA ALA A 35 10.12 11.11 16.26
C ALA A 35 10.46 12.10 15.13
N VAL A 36 10.98 11.61 14.01
CA VAL A 36 11.26 12.44 12.82
C VAL A 36 9.97 13.05 12.26
N LEU A 37 8.89 12.26 12.12
CA LEU A 37 7.59 12.76 11.65
C LEU A 37 6.98 13.79 12.61
N ARG A 38 7.06 13.56 13.92
CA ARG A 38 6.65 14.53 14.95
C ARG A 38 7.42 15.83 14.82
N ALA A 39 8.74 15.76 14.74
CA ALA A 39 9.60 16.94 14.63
C ALA A 39 9.34 17.74 13.33
N ALA A 40 8.84 17.09 12.30
CA ALA A 40 8.43 17.73 11.05
C ALA A 40 6.97 18.22 11.06
N GLY A 41 6.29 18.21 12.21
CA GLY A 41 4.94 18.78 12.38
C GLY A 41 3.79 17.86 11.98
N ALA A 42 4.03 16.59 11.63
CA ALA A 42 2.95 15.68 11.22
C ALA A 42 1.87 15.48 12.30
N GLY A 43 2.24 15.63 13.57
CA GLY A 43 1.29 15.57 14.70
C GLY A 43 0.44 16.83 14.87
N GLU A 44 0.79 17.93 14.20
CA GLU A 44 0.12 19.23 14.29
C GLU A 44 -0.84 19.45 13.11
N CYS A 45 -0.67 18.68 12.03
CA CYS A 45 -1.52 18.75 10.84
C CYS A 45 -2.81 17.94 11.04
N TRP A 46 -3.95 18.61 10.95
CA TRP A 46 -5.24 17.92 10.87
C TRP A 46 -5.33 17.11 9.58
N HIS A 47 -5.86 15.88 9.67
CA HIS A 47 -6.05 14.98 8.54
C HIS A 47 -7.34 14.17 8.73
N LYS A 48 -8.42 14.60 8.07
CA LYS A 48 -9.75 13.98 8.00
C LYS A 48 -10.46 13.80 9.36
N HIS A 49 -9.97 12.90 10.20
CA HIS A 49 -10.59 12.52 11.49
C HIS A 49 -9.62 12.61 12.67
N GLY A 50 -8.35 12.93 12.42
CA GLY A 50 -7.32 13.02 13.45
C GLY A 50 -6.14 13.87 12.99
N THR A 51 -4.94 13.51 13.47
CA THR A 51 -3.69 14.12 13.01
C THR A 51 -3.11 13.31 11.85
N PHE A 52 -2.31 13.96 11.01
CA PHE A 52 -1.64 13.27 9.92
C PHE A 52 -0.68 12.20 10.43
N LEU A 53 0.01 12.43 11.54
CA LEU A 53 0.82 11.42 12.20
C LEU A 53 0.02 10.19 12.62
N ALA A 54 -1.18 10.37 13.17
CA ALA A 54 -2.04 9.26 13.56
C ALA A 54 -2.39 8.40 12.33
N HIS A 55 -2.82 9.04 11.23
CA HIS A 55 -3.08 8.36 9.96
C HIS A 55 -1.87 7.55 9.45
N LEU A 56 -0.68 8.15 9.41
CA LEU A 56 0.53 7.47 8.96
C LEU A 56 0.89 6.25 9.84
N LEU A 57 0.69 6.37 11.16
CA LEU A 57 0.89 5.27 12.09
C LEU A 57 -0.15 4.17 11.90
N GLU A 58 -1.41 4.48 11.63
CA GLU A 58 -2.45 3.47 11.35
C GLU A 58 -2.18 2.71 10.05
N VAL A 59 -1.80 3.39 8.97
CA VAL A 59 -1.41 2.72 7.72
C VAL A 59 -0.23 1.78 7.95
N TYR A 60 0.78 2.21 8.71
CA TYR A 60 1.90 1.35 9.11
C TYR A 60 1.41 0.11 9.88
N ARG A 61 0.53 0.29 10.88
CA ARG A 61 -0.03 -0.80 11.69
C ARG A 61 -0.76 -1.82 10.84
N ILE A 62 -1.63 -1.37 9.93
CA ILE A 62 -2.37 -2.23 9.00
C ILE A 62 -1.39 -3.08 8.19
N LEU A 63 -0.38 -2.46 7.58
CA LEU A 63 0.60 -3.16 6.74
C LEU A 63 1.43 -4.17 7.54
N ARG A 64 1.80 -3.85 8.79
CA ARG A 64 2.48 -4.80 9.70
C ARG A 64 1.59 -5.97 10.07
N LEU A 65 0.31 -5.74 10.35
CA LEU A 65 -0.65 -6.79 10.68
C LEU A 65 -0.98 -7.68 9.48
N TRP A 66 -0.86 -7.16 8.26
CA TRP A 66 -0.89 -7.94 7.02
C TRP A 66 0.42 -8.66 6.71
N ALA A 67 1.40 -8.62 7.63
CA ALA A 67 2.73 -9.22 7.47
C ALA A 67 3.48 -8.73 6.23
N SER A 68 3.29 -7.46 5.86
CA SER A 68 4.06 -6.83 4.78
C SER A 68 5.54 -6.74 5.14
N PRO A 69 6.47 -6.78 4.16
CA PRO A 69 7.88 -6.55 4.40
C PRO A 69 8.14 -5.19 5.09
N ASP A 70 9.20 -5.11 5.90
CA ASP A 70 9.55 -3.89 6.65
C ASP A 70 9.64 -2.66 5.76
N ALA A 71 10.26 -2.78 4.58
CA ALA A 71 10.37 -1.68 3.62
C ALA A 71 9.01 -1.16 3.14
N VAL A 72 8.02 -2.06 2.99
CA VAL A 72 6.65 -1.70 2.57
C VAL A 72 5.88 -1.06 3.71
N ALA A 73 5.97 -1.60 4.93
CA ALA A 73 5.33 -1.01 6.10
C ALA A 73 5.88 0.41 6.37
N ARG A 74 7.22 0.57 6.35
CA ARG A 74 7.88 1.88 6.49
C ARG A 74 7.57 2.82 5.32
N CYS A 75 7.41 2.29 4.11
CA CYS A 75 6.86 3.05 3.00
C CYS A 75 5.47 3.60 3.34
N GLY A 76 4.57 2.76 3.87
CA GLY A 76 3.26 3.20 4.39
C GLY A 76 3.35 4.31 5.44
N LEU A 77 4.29 4.22 6.38
CA LEU A 77 4.52 5.26 7.39
C LEU A 77 4.98 6.61 6.80
N TYR A 78 5.65 6.58 5.63
CA TYR A 78 6.24 7.74 4.98
C TYR A 78 5.63 8.02 3.59
N HIS A 79 4.48 7.42 3.24
CA HIS A 79 3.98 7.35 1.86
C HIS A 79 3.58 8.72 1.27
N SER A 80 3.58 9.75 2.09
CA SER A 80 3.25 11.13 1.74
C SER A 80 4.40 12.12 2.07
N ALA A 81 5.61 11.62 2.34
CA ALA A 81 6.76 12.41 2.78
C ALA A 81 7.09 13.59 1.85
N TYR A 82 6.94 13.43 0.53
CA TYR A 82 7.30 14.42 -0.49
C TYR A 82 6.09 15.19 -1.07
N SER A 83 4.92 15.09 -0.43
CA SER A 83 3.61 15.33 -1.03
C SER A 83 3.29 14.38 -2.19
N ASN A 84 2.01 14.01 -2.33
CA ASN A 84 1.54 13.08 -3.34
C ASN A 84 0.32 13.64 -4.10
N SER A 85 -0.28 12.82 -4.97
CA SER A 85 -1.43 13.20 -5.81
C SER A 85 -2.72 13.57 -5.06
N TYR A 86 -2.82 13.31 -3.76
CA TYR A 86 -4.04 13.51 -2.97
C TYR A 86 -3.92 14.62 -1.93
N VAL A 87 -2.71 14.93 -1.45
CA VAL A 87 -2.50 15.92 -0.37
C VAL A 87 -1.20 16.73 -0.57
N ASN A 88 -1.32 18.06 -0.50
CA ASN A 88 -0.19 19.00 -0.52
C ASN A 88 0.36 19.26 0.91
N LEU A 89 0.62 18.19 1.65
CA LEU A 89 1.25 18.19 2.99
C LEU A 89 2.65 17.58 2.86
N ALA A 90 3.53 18.23 2.09
CA ALA A 90 4.92 17.78 2.01
C ALA A 90 5.59 17.96 3.38
N ILE A 91 6.01 16.85 4.00
CA ILE A 91 6.80 16.87 5.23
C ILE A 91 8.27 17.19 4.91
N PHE A 92 8.73 16.81 3.72
CA PHE A 92 10.09 17.04 3.21
C PHE A 92 10.05 17.54 1.77
N GLU A 93 10.99 18.41 1.40
CA GLU A 93 11.14 18.82 0.00
C GLU A 93 11.65 17.65 -0.87
N PRO A 94 11.06 17.40 -2.05
CA PRO A 94 11.35 16.21 -2.87
C PRO A 94 12.81 16.06 -3.32
N ASP A 95 13.53 17.15 -3.59
CA ASP A 95 14.89 17.06 -4.17
C ASP A 95 16.00 17.08 -3.10
N VAL A 96 15.75 17.71 -1.96
CA VAL A 96 16.69 17.82 -0.83
C VAL A 96 16.42 16.74 0.24
N GLY A 97 15.19 16.24 0.30
CA GLY A 97 14.72 15.33 1.35
C GLY A 97 15.07 13.86 1.16
N ARG A 98 15.38 13.40 -0.07
CA ARG A 98 15.50 11.94 -0.33
C ARG A 98 16.61 11.25 0.43
N ALA A 99 17.82 11.80 0.40
CA ALA A 99 18.94 11.25 1.16
C ALA A 99 18.66 11.24 2.67
N ARG A 100 17.98 12.28 3.17
CA ARG A 100 17.58 12.37 4.58
C ARG A 100 16.53 11.33 4.94
N VAL A 101 15.52 11.12 4.10
CA VAL A 101 14.50 10.09 4.31
C VAL A 101 15.12 8.70 4.20
N ALA A 102 15.96 8.42 3.21
CA ALA A 102 16.70 7.15 3.07
C ALA A 102 17.51 6.82 4.32
N ALA A 103 18.21 7.79 4.91
CA ALA A 103 18.95 7.62 6.15
C ALA A 103 18.07 7.25 7.36
N VAL A 104 16.76 7.53 7.29
CA VAL A 104 15.79 7.29 8.36
C VAL A 104 15.02 5.98 8.13
N VAL A 105 14.44 5.77 6.94
CA VAL A 105 13.59 4.60 6.63
C VAL A 105 14.34 3.42 6.03
N GLY A 106 15.56 3.66 5.51
CA GLY A 106 16.35 2.72 4.72
C GLY A 106 16.13 2.90 3.21
N ASP A 107 17.16 2.56 2.41
CA ASP A 107 17.18 2.82 0.96
C ASP A 107 16.02 2.15 0.21
N GLU A 108 15.68 0.91 0.56
CA GLU A 108 14.59 0.18 -0.08
C GLU A 108 13.22 0.84 0.19
N ALA A 109 12.98 1.23 1.44
CA ALA A 109 11.75 1.90 1.84
C ALA A 109 11.65 3.28 1.17
N GLU A 110 12.74 4.04 1.12
CA GLU A 110 12.75 5.36 0.48
C GLU A 110 12.44 5.27 -1.01
N ARG A 111 13.01 4.28 -1.72
CA ARG A 111 12.70 4.06 -3.13
C ARG A 111 11.21 3.83 -3.35
N LEU A 112 10.56 3.07 -2.48
CA LEU A 112 9.11 2.86 -2.53
C LEU A 112 8.35 4.16 -2.23
N VAL A 113 8.75 4.91 -1.21
CA VAL A 113 8.14 6.20 -0.84
C VAL A 113 8.19 7.17 -2.01
N HIS A 114 9.36 7.32 -2.64
CA HIS A 114 9.54 8.19 -3.79
C HIS A 114 8.60 7.79 -4.93
N LEU A 115 8.63 6.51 -5.34
CA LEU A 115 7.76 6.01 -6.41
C LEU A 115 6.27 6.21 -6.08
N PHE A 116 5.87 5.98 -4.83
CA PHE A 116 4.48 6.15 -4.38
C PHE A 116 4.02 7.61 -4.45
N CYS A 117 4.93 8.57 -4.24
CA CYS A 117 4.65 10.00 -4.34
C CYS A 117 4.56 10.51 -5.79
N VAL A 118 5.21 9.85 -6.75
CA VAL A 118 5.34 10.36 -8.13
C VAL A 118 4.50 9.62 -9.16
N VAL A 119 3.99 8.43 -8.83
CA VAL A 119 3.12 7.63 -9.70
C VAL A 119 1.67 8.11 -9.62
N PRO A 120 0.94 8.19 -10.75
CA PRO A 120 -0.48 8.57 -10.78
C PRO A 120 -1.34 7.42 -10.25
N ARG A 121 -1.41 7.27 -8.93
CA ARG A 121 -2.06 6.13 -8.26
C ARG A 121 -3.55 6.02 -8.58
N GLN A 122 -4.26 7.15 -8.72
CA GLN A 122 -5.68 7.14 -9.07
C GLN A 122 -5.89 6.38 -10.39
N GLN A 123 -5.17 6.78 -11.43
CA GLN A 123 -5.23 6.15 -12.74
C GLN A 123 -4.79 4.69 -12.65
N LEU A 124 -3.62 4.43 -12.06
CA LEU A 124 -3.08 3.08 -11.99
C LEU A 124 -3.99 2.10 -11.23
N VAL A 125 -4.52 2.49 -10.08
CA VAL A 125 -5.27 1.58 -9.20
C VAL A 125 -6.74 1.52 -9.58
N HIS A 126 -7.39 2.66 -9.77
CA HIS A 126 -8.83 2.68 -10.01
C HIS A 126 -9.13 2.44 -11.49
N ASP A 127 -8.55 3.26 -12.37
CA ASP A 127 -8.92 3.26 -13.79
C ASP A 127 -8.33 2.05 -14.51
N ASP A 128 -7.06 1.71 -14.27
CA ASP A 128 -6.33 0.69 -15.02
C ASP A 128 -6.44 -0.73 -14.42
N LEU A 129 -6.85 -0.88 -13.15
CA LEU A 129 -6.90 -2.17 -12.47
C LEU A 129 -8.28 -2.51 -11.89
N LEU A 130 -8.78 -1.73 -10.93
CA LEU A 130 -9.94 -2.09 -10.12
C LEU A 130 -11.20 -2.28 -10.97
N PHE A 131 -11.49 -1.37 -11.89
CA PHE A 131 -12.72 -1.41 -12.68
C PHE A 131 -12.70 -2.40 -13.86
N HIS A 132 -11.64 -3.21 -13.99
CA HIS A 132 -11.51 -4.23 -15.02
C HIS A 132 -11.81 -5.66 -14.53
N TYR A 133 -12.18 -5.81 -13.25
CA TYR A 133 -12.61 -7.06 -12.64
C TYR A 133 -13.90 -6.84 -11.85
N ASP A 134 -14.87 -7.73 -12.03
CA ASP A 134 -15.90 -7.93 -11.02
C ASP A 134 -15.45 -8.96 -9.97
N ASP A 135 -16.11 -8.96 -8.81
CA ASP A 135 -15.73 -9.80 -7.67
C ASP A 135 -15.77 -11.31 -7.98
N ALA A 136 -16.72 -11.75 -8.80
CA ALA A 136 -16.88 -13.17 -9.14
C ALA A 136 -15.78 -13.63 -10.10
N ASP A 137 -15.47 -12.82 -11.10
CA ASP A 137 -14.37 -13.01 -12.02
C ASP A 137 -13.02 -13.02 -11.30
N LEU A 138 -12.81 -12.10 -10.35
CA LEU A 138 -11.58 -12.02 -9.56
C LEU A 138 -11.38 -13.28 -8.70
N ALA A 139 -12.44 -13.74 -8.02
CA ALA A 139 -12.39 -14.95 -7.21
C ALA A 139 -12.12 -16.20 -8.06
N ALA A 140 -12.76 -16.31 -9.23
CA ALA A 140 -12.57 -17.43 -10.15
C ALA A 140 -11.15 -17.46 -10.74
N ASP A 141 -10.63 -16.31 -11.18
CA ASP A 141 -9.27 -16.21 -11.73
C ASP A 141 -8.20 -16.43 -10.65
N LEU A 142 -8.43 -15.98 -9.42
CA LEU A 142 -7.54 -16.27 -8.30
C LEU A 142 -7.45 -17.77 -8.03
N ALA A 143 -8.59 -18.46 -7.92
CA ALA A 143 -8.63 -19.91 -7.69
C ALA A 143 -7.88 -20.67 -8.80
N ARG A 144 -8.12 -20.32 -10.07
CA ARG A 144 -7.38 -20.88 -11.21
C ARG A 144 -5.89 -20.62 -11.09
N SER A 145 -5.48 -19.40 -10.73
CA SER A 145 -4.06 -19.05 -10.59
C SER A 145 -3.35 -19.86 -9.50
N GLU A 146 -4.04 -20.19 -8.40
CA GLU A 146 -3.50 -21.04 -7.34
C GLU A 146 -3.26 -22.48 -7.83
N GLU A 147 -4.21 -23.02 -8.61
CA GLU A 147 -4.06 -24.32 -9.28
C GLU A 147 -2.87 -24.30 -10.24
N SER A 148 -2.74 -23.27 -11.09
CA SER A 148 -1.60 -23.13 -12.02
C SER A 148 -0.25 -23.07 -11.30
N VAL A 149 -0.18 -22.43 -10.12
CA VAL A 149 1.05 -22.39 -9.31
C VAL A 149 1.40 -23.77 -8.75
N LEU A 150 0.40 -24.57 -8.37
CA LEU A 150 0.61 -25.95 -7.92
C LEU A 150 1.09 -26.84 -9.07
N ASP A 151 0.52 -26.68 -10.25
CA ASP A 151 0.92 -27.41 -11.46
C ASP A 151 2.32 -27.02 -11.95
N ALA A 152 2.66 -25.72 -11.90
CA ALA A 152 4.00 -25.24 -12.24
C ALA A 152 5.07 -25.85 -11.35
N ARG A 153 4.78 -26.03 -10.04
CA ARG A 153 5.69 -26.74 -9.11
C ARG A 153 5.86 -28.23 -9.43
N ARG A 154 4.94 -28.81 -10.19
CA ARG A 154 5.01 -30.18 -10.72
C ARG A 154 5.61 -30.24 -12.13
N GLY A 155 6.03 -29.09 -12.68
CA GLY A 155 6.63 -28.97 -14.01
C GLY A 155 5.62 -28.79 -15.15
N VAL A 156 4.35 -28.54 -14.84
CA VAL A 156 3.31 -28.25 -15.84
C VAL A 156 3.05 -26.75 -15.85
N PHE A 157 3.31 -26.09 -16.97
CA PHE A 157 3.10 -24.65 -17.12
C PHE A 157 2.41 -24.36 -18.44
N ASP A 158 1.33 -23.58 -18.37
CA ASP A 158 0.57 -23.10 -19.51
C ASP A 158 0.57 -21.55 -19.45
N ASP A 159 1.19 -20.92 -20.44
CA ASP A 159 1.24 -19.46 -20.57
C ASP A 159 -0.01 -18.89 -21.24
N ASP A 160 -0.84 -19.75 -21.83
CA ASP A 160 -2.05 -19.39 -22.55
C ASP A 160 -3.33 -19.54 -21.69
N GLU A 161 -3.21 -19.74 -20.39
CA GLU A 161 -4.37 -19.81 -19.50
C GLU A 161 -5.24 -18.54 -19.60
N PRO A 162 -6.58 -18.65 -19.72
CA PRO A 162 -7.46 -17.49 -19.89
C PRO A 162 -7.31 -16.42 -18.80
N TRP A 163 -7.19 -16.83 -17.53
CA TRP A 163 -6.98 -15.92 -16.39
C TRP A 163 -5.65 -15.16 -16.53
N ARG A 164 -4.59 -15.84 -16.98
CA ARG A 164 -3.25 -15.27 -17.15
C ARG A 164 -3.25 -14.25 -18.28
N ARG A 165 -3.88 -14.57 -19.40
CA ARG A 165 -4.07 -13.64 -20.52
C ARG A 165 -4.90 -12.41 -20.12
N LYS A 166 -5.92 -12.59 -19.29
CA LYS A 166 -6.74 -11.48 -18.78
C LYS A 166 -5.91 -10.53 -17.91
N ILE A 167 -5.23 -11.02 -16.87
CA ILE A 167 -4.44 -10.16 -15.99
C ILE A 167 -3.25 -9.50 -16.71
N GLN A 168 -2.60 -10.19 -17.65
CA GLN A 168 -1.48 -9.63 -18.41
C GLN A 168 -1.88 -8.50 -19.38
N ARG A 169 -3.15 -8.41 -19.78
CA ARG A 169 -3.65 -7.26 -20.56
C ARG A 169 -3.70 -5.99 -19.71
N LEU A 170 -3.95 -6.12 -18.42
CA LEU A 170 -4.00 -5.00 -17.48
C LEU A 170 -2.59 -4.69 -16.94
N LEU A 171 -1.87 -5.73 -16.54
CA LEU A 171 -0.56 -5.64 -15.93
C LEU A 171 0.40 -6.66 -16.56
N PRO A 172 1.11 -6.27 -17.66
CA PRO A 172 2.01 -7.13 -18.41
C PRO A 172 3.12 -7.74 -17.57
N ALA A 173 3.67 -8.87 -18.03
CA ALA A 173 4.65 -9.65 -17.28
C ALA A 173 5.92 -8.85 -16.89
N ASP A 174 6.34 -7.96 -17.79
CA ASP A 174 7.52 -7.10 -17.63
C ASP A 174 7.22 -5.77 -16.91
N GLY A 175 5.95 -5.54 -16.54
CA GLY A 175 5.49 -4.32 -15.89
C GLY A 175 4.87 -3.31 -16.87
N ILE A 176 4.80 -2.06 -16.43
CA ILE A 176 4.17 -0.94 -17.15
C ILE A 176 5.06 0.30 -17.08
N THR A 177 4.76 1.29 -17.90
CA THR A 177 5.33 2.64 -17.80
C THR A 177 4.22 3.64 -17.53
N VAL A 178 4.39 4.47 -16.52
CA VAL A 178 3.45 5.54 -16.17
C VAL A 178 4.15 6.89 -16.27
N LYS A 179 3.39 7.98 -16.29
CA LYS A 179 3.94 9.35 -16.31
C LYS A 179 4.12 9.88 -14.90
N HIS A 180 5.30 10.41 -14.60
CA HIS A 180 5.57 11.12 -13.35
C HIS A 180 4.58 12.29 -13.19
N ILE A 181 3.84 12.36 -12.08
CA ILE A 181 2.71 13.31 -11.93
C ILE A 181 3.10 14.80 -12.04
N ARG A 182 4.35 15.17 -11.70
CA ARG A 182 4.87 16.53 -11.84
C ARG A 182 5.67 16.79 -13.14
N THR A 183 6.63 15.93 -13.47
CA THR A 183 7.54 16.16 -14.60
C THR A 183 7.04 15.62 -15.94
N GLY A 184 6.08 14.68 -15.92
CA GLY A 184 5.62 13.98 -17.13
C GLY A 184 6.62 12.98 -17.70
N GLU A 185 7.75 12.75 -17.03
CA GLU A 185 8.75 11.76 -17.45
C GLU A 185 8.26 10.33 -17.29
N ASP A 186 8.84 9.41 -18.06
CA ASP A 186 8.50 7.99 -17.98
C ASP A 186 9.07 7.35 -16.72
N VAL A 187 8.19 6.68 -15.97
CA VAL A 187 8.53 5.89 -14.78
C VAL A 187 8.15 4.44 -15.03
N ALA A 188 9.15 3.57 -15.12
CA ALA A 188 8.93 2.14 -15.25
C ALA A 188 8.57 1.51 -13.91
N LEU A 189 7.46 0.75 -13.88
CA LEU A 189 6.98 0.02 -12.71
C LEU A 189 6.92 -1.47 -13.01
N SER A 190 7.55 -2.28 -12.16
CA SER A 190 7.38 -3.73 -12.22
C SER A 190 6.00 -4.13 -11.69
N ARG A 191 5.54 -5.33 -12.05
CA ARG A 191 4.28 -5.90 -11.50
C ARG A 191 4.25 -5.93 -9.98
N ARG A 192 5.40 -6.20 -9.35
CA ARG A 192 5.51 -6.25 -7.89
C ARG A 192 5.29 -4.87 -7.28
N ILE A 193 5.83 -3.81 -7.88
CA ILE A 193 5.62 -2.44 -7.41
C ILE A 193 4.15 -2.04 -7.57
N ALA A 194 3.53 -2.34 -8.71
CA ALA A 194 2.10 -2.08 -8.91
C ALA A 194 1.24 -2.80 -7.86
N ALA A 195 1.51 -4.08 -7.59
CA ALA A 195 0.82 -4.85 -6.55
C ALA A 195 1.05 -4.28 -5.14
N THR A 196 2.27 -3.86 -4.81
CA THR A 196 2.57 -3.17 -3.55
C THR A 196 1.77 -1.88 -3.41
N PHE A 197 1.63 -1.10 -4.49
CA PHE A 197 0.89 0.16 -4.47
C PHE A 197 -0.62 -0.03 -4.36
N LEU A 198 -1.15 -1.08 -4.99
CA LEU A 198 -2.54 -1.50 -4.78
C LEU A 198 -2.78 -1.83 -3.30
N MET A 199 -1.94 -2.69 -2.70
CA MET A 199 -2.04 -3.05 -1.28
C MET A 199 -1.91 -1.85 -0.35
N MET A 200 -0.95 -0.95 -0.61
CA MET A 200 -0.80 0.28 0.17
C MET A 200 -2.01 1.20 0.04
N THR A 201 -2.61 1.28 -1.16
CA THR A 201 -3.84 2.05 -1.39
C THR A 201 -5.01 1.43 -0.61
N MET A 202 -5.12 0.10 -0.55
CA MET A 202 -6.12 -0.57 0.30
C MET A 202 -5.94 -0.21 1.79
N ALA A 203 -4.70 -0.18 2.30
CA ALA A 203 -4.43 0.19 3.69
C ALA A 203 -4.75 1.67 3.96
N ASP A 204 -4.37 2.57 3.05
CA ASP A 204 -4.68 4.01 3.08
C ASP A 204 -6.20 4.25 3.11
N PHE A 205 -6.95 3.58 2.24
CA PHE A 205 -8.42 3.63 2.24
C PHE A 205 -9.03 3.04 3.51
N SER A 206 -8.50 1.92 4.01
CA SER A 206 -9.03 1.25 5.21
C SER A 206 -8.92 2.11 6.47
N ASP A 207 -7.88 2.94 6.60
CA ASP A 207 -7.79 3.91 7.70
C ASP A 207 -8.69 5.13 7.48
N GLN A 208 -8.97 5.50 6.23
CA GLN A 208 -9.63 6.76 5.91
C GLN A 208 -11.16 6.65 5.74
N LEU A 209 -11.72 5.45 5.65
CA LEU A 209 -13.14 5.20 5.49
C LEU A 209 -13.83 5.03 6.85
N PHE A 210 -14.90 5.81 7.07
CA PHE A 210 -15.67 5.83 8.30
C PHE A 210 -17.17 5.66 8.07
N ASP A 211 -17.84 5.06 9.05
CA ASP A 211 -19.28 4.73 9.07
C ASP A 211 -20.21 5.88 8.65
N TRP A 212 -19.90 7.14 8.98
CA TRP A 212 -20.74 8.26 8.54
C TRP A 212 -20.63 8.54 7.03
N GLN A 213 -19.47 8.28 6.42
CA GLN A 213 -19.28 8.41 4.97
C GLN A 213 -20.02 7.28 4.25
N ASP A 214 -19.99 6.07 4.81
CA ASP A 214 -20.77 4.95 4.28
C ASP A 214 -22.27 5.25 4.30
N ARG A 215 -22.76 5.90 5.37
CA ARG A 215 -24.15 6.39 5.41
C ARG A 215 -24.42 7.55 4.47
N LEU A 216 -23.46 8.46 4.27
CA LEU A 216 -23.63 9.62 3.41
C LEU A 216 -23.70 9.23 1.92
N PHE A 217 -22.92 8.24 1.51
CA PHE A 217 -22.82 7.78 0.13
C PHE A 217 -23.59 6.48 -0.15
N ASP A 218 -24.44 6.04 0.79
CA ASP A 218 -25.15 4.75 0.73
C ASP A 218 -24.22 3.55 0.44
N ASN A 219 -22.96 3.65 0.88
CA ASN A 219 -21.91 2.67 0.66
C ASN A 219 -21.94 1.55 1.72
N THR A 220 -23.14 1.14 2.14
CA THR A 220 -23.29 0.08 3.16
C THR A 220 -22.77 -1.29 2.71
N ASN A 221 -22.60 -1.46 1.39
CA ASN A 221 -22.01 -2.64 0.76
C ASN A 221 -20.48 -2.57 0.59
N GLY A 222 -19.86 -1.42 0.91
CA GLY A 222 -18.42 -1.19 0.78
C GLY A 222 -17.90 -1.08 -0.67
N ARG A 223 -18.77 -0.99 -1.68
CA ARG A 223 -18.40 -1.04 -3.11
C ARG A 223 -17.99 0.31 -3.71
N LEU A 224 -18.21 1.40 -3.00
CA LEU A 224 -17.91 2.78 -3.40
C LEU A 224 -18.49 3.13 -4.79
N GLU A 225 -19.69 2.62 -5.07
CA GLU A 225 -20.44 2.89 -6.29
C GLU A 225 -21.15 4.25 -6.14
N PHE A 226 -20.46 5.35 -6.47
CA PHE A 226 -21.03 6.71 -6.49
C PHE A 226 -21.24 7.24 -7.91
#